data_AF-A0A7C6YA82-F1
#
_entry.id   AF-A0A7C6YA82-F1
#
_cell.length_a   1.000
_cell.length_b   1.000
_cell.length_c   1.000
_cell.angle_alpha   90.00
_cell.angle_beta   90.00
_cell.angle_gamma   90.00
#
_symmetry.space_group_name_H-M   'P 1'
#
loop_
_entity.id
_entity.type
_entity.pdbx_description
1 polymer ?
#
loop_
_entity_poly.entity_id
_entity_poly.type
_entity_poly.pdbx_seq_one_letter_code
_entity_poly.pdbx_strand_id
1 'polypeptide(L)'
;MYFERLVQYVPIVARVHGGHHPEFHNVHKLFDKIKEKLEAAGASKPDLEEEFEKLREVTDNYTVPGDVCETYEAVYKMLEELDKAYFV
;
A
#
# COMPACT_ATOMS: atom_id res chain seq x y z
N MET A 1 -1.97 10.69 7.70
CA MET A 1 -0.60 11.05 8.18
C MET A 1 0.50 10.08 7.69
N TYR A 2 0.19 9.04 6.90
CA TYR A 2 1.20 8.02 6.50
C TYR A 2 1.68 8.07 5.05
N PHE A 3 1.04 8.89 4.21
CA PHE A 3 1.28 8.87 2.77
C PHE A 3 2.77 9.10 2.41
N GLU A 4 3.41 10.13 2.98
CA GLU A 4 4.84 10.41 2.81
C GLU A 4 5.75 9.24 3.22
N ARG A 5 5.38 8.50 4.27
CA ARG A 5 6.14 7.32 4.72
C ARG A 5 5.96 6.15 3.76
N LEU A 6 4.74 5.94 3.27
CA LEU A 6 4.45 4.89 2.30
C LEU A 6 5.20 5.14 0.98
N VAL A 7 5.27 6.39 0.51
CA VAL A 7 6.07 6.77 -0.67
C VAL A 7 7.54 6.39 -0.50
N GLN A 8 8.09 6.45 0.72
CA GLN A 8 9.47 6.07 0.99
C GLN A 8 9.65 4.55 1.13
N TYR A 9 8.76 3.86 1.83
CA TYR A 9 8.99 2.47 2.23
C TYR A 9 8.50 1.44 1.24
N VAL A 10 7.40 1.68 0.52
CA VAL A 10 6.87 0.74 -0.48
C VAL A 10 7.93 0.34 -1.53
N PRO A 11 8.65 1.26 -2.19
CA PRO A 11 9.66 0.86 -3.18
C PRO A 11 10.84 0.11 -2.54
N ILE A 12 11.21 0.43 -1.30
CA ILE A 12 12.30 -0.23 -0.58
C ILE A 12 11.92 -1.68 -0.26
N VAL A 13 10.73 -1.90 0.29
CA VAL A 13 10.24 -3.24 0.64
C VAL A 13 10.06 -4.07 -0.63
N ALA A 14 9.51 -3.51 -1.71
CA ALA A 14 9.41 -4.20 -3.00
C ALA A 14 10.77 -4.65 -3.54
N ARG A 15 11.81 -3.82 -3.37
CA ARG A 15 13.17 -4.15 -3.82
C ARG A 15 13.83 -5.25 -2.98
N VAL A 16 13.67 -5.20 -1.66
CA VAL A 16 14.38 -6.10 -0.73
C VAL A 16 13.63 -7.43 -0.55
N HIS A 17 12.30 -7.37 -0.45
CA HIS A 17 11.45 -8.52 -0.14
C HIS A 17 10.73 -9.09 -1.36
N GLY A 18 10.59 -8.36 -2.47
CA GLY A 18 9.80 -8.82 -3.63
C GLY A 18 10.23 -10.15 -4.26
N GLY A 19 11.49 -10.55 -4.09
CA GLY A 19 11.96 -11.87 -4.52
C GLY A 19 11.43 -13.04 -3.68
N HIS A 20 11.15 -12.81 -2.40
CA HIS A 20 10.57 -13.80 -1.47
C HIS A 20 9.05 -13.64 -1.36
N HIS A 21 8.59 -12.40 -1.43
CA HIS A 21 7.20 -11.94 -1.33
C HIS A 21 6.77 -11.30 -2.66
N PRO A 22 6.55 -12.10 -3.73
CA PRO A 22 6.22 -11.57 -5.06
C PRO A 22 4.90 -10.81 -5.10
N GLU A 23 3.98 -11.06 -4.16
CA GLU A 23 2.74 -10.31 -3.97
C GLU A 23 3.04 -8.82 -3.70
N PHE A 24 4.16 -8.51 -3.05
CA PHE A 24 4.53 -7.14 -2.73
C PHE A 24 4.82 -6.30 -3.99
N HIS A 25 5.18 -6.93 -5.11
CA HIS A 25 5.27 -6.22 -6.38
C HIS A 25 3.90 -5.72 -6.87
N ASN A 26 2.82 -6.43 -6.55
CA ASN A 26 1.46 -5.99 -6.85
C ASN A 26 1.03 -4.88 -5.88
N VAL A 27 1.37 -4.99 -4.59
CA VAL A 27 1.18 -3.91 -3.60
C VAL A 27 1.84 -2.62 -4.08
N HIS A 28 3.09 -2.69 -4.53
CA HIS A 28 3.83 -1.54 -5.07
C HIS A 28 3.11 -0.90 -6.26
N LYS A 29 2.71 -1.69 -7.26
CA LYS A 29 1.97 -1.19 -8.43
C LYS A 29 0.64 -0.54 -8.07
N LEU A 30 -0.10 -1.11 -7.11
CA LEU A 30 -1.37 -0.56 -6.65
C LEU A 30 -1.16 0.75 -5.90
N PHE A 31 -0.13 0.82 -5.05
CA PHE A 31 0.23 2.04 -4.36
C PHE A 31 0.65 3.16 -5.32
N ASP A 32 1.40 2.85 -6.38
CA ASP A 32 1.75 3.82 -7.41
C ASP A 32 0.50 4.40 -8.09
N LYS A 33 -0.51 3.56 -8.41
CA LYS A 33 -1.79 4.04 -8.96
C LYS A 33 -2.54 4.95 -8.00
N ILE A 34 -2.58 4.60 -6.71
CA ILE A 34 -3.19 5.44 -5.67
C ILE A 34 -2.49 6.80 -5.64
N LYS A 35 -1.15 6.79 -5.65
CA LYS A 35 -0.35 8.02 -5.66
C LYS A 35 -0.65 8.88 -6.90
N GLU A 36 -0.62 8.29 -8.10
CA GLU A 36 -0.92 8.98 -9.35
C GLU A 36 -2.32 9.62 -9.34
N LYS A 37 -3.34 8.88 -8.87
CA LYS A 37 -4.72 9.39 -8.76
C LYS A 37 -4.84 10.54 -7.76
N LEU A 38 -4.16 10.44 -6.61
CA LEU A 38 -4.15 11.51 -5.59
C LEU A 38 -3.46 12.77 -6.12
N GLU A 39 -2.31 12.62 -6.79
CA GLU A 39 -1.59 13.74 -7.39
C GLU A 39 -2.40 14.40 -8.52
N ALA A 40 -3.09 13.61 -9.35
CA ALA A 40 -3.93 14.11 -10.43
C ALA A 40 -5.21 14.82 -9.94
N ALA A 41 -5.78 14.39 -8.81
CA ALA A 41 -7.00 14.98 -8.26
C ALA A 41 -6.76 16.31 -7.53
N GLY A 42 -5.53 16.59 -7.11
CA GLY A 42 -5.15 17.81 -6.41
C GLY A 42 -5.90 17.96 -5.09
N ALA A 43 -6.79 18.96 -4.99
CA ALA A 43 -7.60 19.19 -3.80
C ALA A 43 -8.89 18.33 -3.74
N SER A 44 -9.21 17.62 -4.82
CA SER A 44 -10.38 16.74 -4.89
C SER A 44 -10.06 15.36 -4.31
N LYS A 45 -11.08 14.67 -3.79
CA LYS A 45 -10.98 13.27 -3.38
C LYS A 45 -11.26 12.36 -4.60
N PRO A 46 -10.26 11.68 -5.19
CA PRO A 46 -10.49 10.76 -6.29
C PRO A 46 -11.25 9.50 -5.82
N ASP A 47 -11.75 8.72 -6.78
CA ASP A 47 -12.23 7.37 -6.48
C ASP A 47 -11.05 6.38 -6.48
N LEU A 48 -10.86 5.74 -5.32
CA LEU A 48 -9.80 4.76 -5.05
C LEU A 48 -10.35 3.39 -4.62
N GLU A 49 -11.67 3.16 -4.70
CA GLU A 49 -12.31 1.93 -4.21
C GLU A 49 -11.70 0.68 -4.86
N GLU A 50 -11.53 0.70 -6.19
CA GLU A 50 -10.92 -0.40 -6.94
C GLU A 50 -9.48 -0.71 -6.49
N GLU A 51 -8.66 0.31 -6.21
CA GLU A 51 -7.29 0.10 -5.76
C GLU A 51 -7.22 -0.48 -4.35
N PHE A 52 -8.08 -0.01 -3.44
CA PHE A 52 -8.14 -0.51 -2.08
C PHE A 52 -8.72 -1.94 -2.02
N GLU A 53 -9.74 -2.26 -2.82
CA GLU A 53 -10.24 -3.63 -2.96
C GLU A 53 -9.15 -4.60 -3.39
N LYS A 54 -8.39 -4.24 -4.43
CA LYS A 54 -7.26 -5.06 -4.90
C LYS A 54 -6.15 -5.15 -3.87
N LEU A 55 -5.87 -4.07 -3.12
CA LEU A 55 -4.90 -4.14 -2.03
C LEU A 55 -5.33 -5.15 -0.97
N ARG A 56 -6.60 -5.15 -0.56
CA ARG A 56 -7.13 -6.15 0.38
C ARG A 56 -7.01 -7.57 -0.17
N GLU A 57 -7.32 -7.78 -1.45
CA GLU A 57 -7.20 -9.10 -2.08
C GLU A 57 -5.75 -9.61 -2.10
N VAL A 58 -4.79 -8.81 -2.58
CA VAL A 58 -3.39 -9.26 -2.73
C VAL A 58 -2.64 -9.40 -1.41
N THR A 59 -3.10 -8.71 -0.36
CA THR A 59 -2.47 -8.71 0.97
C THR A 59 -3.17 -9.63 1.97
N ASP A 60 -4.21 -10.36 1.56
CA ASP A 60 -5.11 -11.08 2.46
C ASP A 60 -5.59 -10.19 3.62
N ASN A 61 -6.23 -9.07 3.28
CA ASN A 61 -6.69 -8.03 4.20
C ASN A 61 -5.56 -7.46 5.08
N TYR A 62 -4.41 -7.14 4.48
CA TYR A 62 -3.22 -6.61 5.16
C TYR A 62 -2.65 -7.57 6.22
N THR A 63 -2.85 -8.87 6.06
CA THR A 63 -2.27 -9.88 6.95
C THR A 63 -0.76 -9.92 6.77
N VAL A 64 -0.04 -9.73 7.87
CA VAL A 64 1.42 -9.66 7.87
C VAL A 64 1.99 -11.09 7.92
N PRO A 65 2.84 -11.50 6.96
CA PRO A 65 3.48 -12.82 7.00
C PRO A 65 4.43 -12.97 8.20
N GLY A 66 4.62 -14.19 8.70
CA GLY A 66 5.43 -14.43 9.90
C GLY A 66 6.95 -14.34 9.71
N ASP A 67 7.42 -14.18 8.49
CA ASP A 67 8.83 -14.22 8.06
C ASP A 67 9.34 -12.88 7.50
N VAL A 68 8.60 -11.78 7.71
CA VAL A 68 8.97 -10.43 7.26
C VAL A 68 9.60 -9.59 8.38
N CYS A 69 10.23 -8.47 7.99
CA CYS A 69 10.80 -7.51 8.92
C CYS A 69 9.78 -6.44 9.37
N GLU A 70 10.14 -5.69 10.43
CA GLU A 70 9.32 -4.61 11.00
C GLU A 70 8.90 -3.55 9.95
N THR A 71 9.74 -3.27 8.94
CA THR A 71 9.42 -2.29 7.89
C THR A 71 8.31 -2.78 6.97
N TYR A 72 8.28 -4.07 6.64
CA TYR A 72 7.20 -4.66 5.85
C TYR A 72 5.88 -4.60 6.63
N GLU A 73 5.92 -5.04 7.90
CA GLU A 73 4.78 -4.97 8.81
C GLU A 73 4.24 -3.54 8.92
N ALA A 74 5.13 -2.56 9.08
CA ALA A 74 4.76 -1.15 9.14
C ALA A 74 4.07 -0.68 7.86
N VAL A 75 4.51 -1.12 6.68
CA VAL A 75 3.84 -0.78 5.42
C VAL A 75 2.42 -1.32 5.39
N TYR A 76 2.20 -2.59 5.77
CA TYR A 76 0.85 -3.17 5.75
C TYR A 76 -0.10 -2.48 6.72
N LYS A 77 0.37 -2.19 7.95
CA LYS A 77 -0.41 -1.41 8.93
C LYS A 77 -0.75 -0.01 8.42
N MET A 78 0.21 0.70 7.83
CA MET A 78 -0.03 2.04 7.30
C MET A 78 -0.98 2.02 6.09
N LEU A 79 -0.92 0.99 5.23
CA LEU A 79 -1.84 0.82 4.12
C LEU A 79 -3.27 0.52 4.62
N GLU A 80 -3.41 -0.34 5.63
CA GLU A 80 -4.69 -0.64 6.27
C GLU A 80 -5.32 0.61 6.92
N GLU A 81 -4.51 1.40 7.64
CA GLU A 81 -4.97 2.66 8.24
C GLU A 81 -5.36 3.68 7.16
N LEU A 82 -4.63 3.72 6.04
CA LEU A 82 -4.98 4.58 4.91
C LEU A 82 -6.30 4.17 4.25
N ASP A 83 -6.49 2.87 4.00
CA ASP A 83 -7.72 2.29 3.45
C ASP A 83 -8.93 2.66 4.32
N LYS A 84 -8.87 2.32 5.61
CA LYS A 84 -9.94 2.65 6.58
C LYS A 84 -10.23 4.14 6.61
N ALA A 85 -9.20 4.99 6.70
CA ALA A 85 -9.37 6.44 6.77
C ALA A 85 -9.94 7.03 5.46
N TYR A 86 -9.83 6.34 4.33
CA TYR A 86 -10.34 6.84 3.06
C TYR A 86 -11.86 6.71 2.95
N PHE A 87 -12.48 5.76 3.65
CA PHE A 87 -13.92 5.47 3.56
C PHE A 87 -14.73 5.93 4.79
N VAL A 88 -14.11 6.69 5.69
CA VAL A 88 -14.75 7.35 6.84
C VAL A 88 -14.91 8.85 6.55
#